data_AF-A0A0M4BRU7-F1
#
_entry.id   AF-A0A0M4BRU7-F1
#
_cell.length_a   1.000
_cell.length_b   1.000
_cell.length_c   1.000
_cell.angle_alpha   90.00
_cell.angle_beta   90.00
_cell.angle_gamma   90.00
#
_symmetry.space_group_name_H-M   'P 1'
#
loop_
_entity.id
_entity.type
_entity.pdbx_description
1 polymer ?
#
loop_
_entity_poly.entity_id
_entity_poly.type
_entity_poly.pdbx_seq_one_letter_code
_entity_poly.pdbx_strand_id
1 'polypeptide(L)'
;MPFGAITFAYRPIYFNNGKMYIPQTINMRLGNKVMEKSPVYVVVDTVKNVLSPFPIKFPPIMSSDDVTKPSLGNELSYSCCLNDKDQFVFSFFFDEDIYVVSLQDGEMKKIKVKSRYIDKPAIKENPPQDFDGAMKASSEIPCYGNLIYDKYRKVYYRFVYLKADLDGEKNYLNIWQYGRKSFSIMILNEDFDVIGETRFSDFTYISTLHYIGKDGLYLSDSHYKNPSFDENKLRFRRFKLVHYNKK
;
A
#
# COMPACT_ATOMS: atom_id res chain seq x y z
N MET A 1 -2.60 -24.13 2.92
CA MET A 1 -2.04 -22.80 3.26
C MET A 1 -2.99 -22.13 4.23
N PRO A 2 -2.59 -21.87 5.48
CA PRO A 2 -3.39 -21.00 6.34
C PRO A 2 -3.46 -19.61 5.69
N PHE A 3 -4.67 -19.13 5.44
CA PHE A 3 -4.91 -17.76 5.03
C PHE A 3 -4.56 -16.84 6.20
N GLY A 4 -3.43 -16.14 6.11
CA GLY A 4 -3.18 -14.99 6.98
C GLY A 4 -4.02 -13.81 6.48
N ALA A 5 -5.09 -13.46 7.20
CA ALA A 5 -5.79 -12.20 6.99
C ALA A 5 -4.91 -11.05 7.49
N ILE A 6 -3.99 -10.61 6.64
CA ILE A 6 -3.08 -9.50 6.95
C ILE A 6 -3.71 -8.22 6.41
N THR A 7 -4.24 -7.39 7.30
CA THR A 7 -4.92 -6.11 7.00
C THR A 7 -3.95 -4.96 6.64
N PHE A 8 -2.67 -5.26 6.39
CA PHE A 8 -1.61 -4.28 6.15
C PHE A 8 -1.84 -3.43 4.89
N ALA A 9 -2.27 -4.08 3.80
CA ALA A 9 -2.44 -3.44 2.52
C ALA A 9 -3.91 -3.07 2.25
N TYR A 10 -4.17 -1.79 2.05
CA TYR A 10 -5.48 -1.25 1.73
C TYR A 10 -5.90 -1.67 0.32
N ARG A 11 -6.65 -2.77 0.25
CA ARG A 11 -7.21 -3.38 -0.97
C ARG A 11 -8.68 -3.75 -0.73
N PRO A 12 -9.58 -2.76 -0.58
CA PRO A 12 -10.98 -3.06 -0.31
C PRO A 12 -11.64 -3.68 -1.56
N ILE A 13 -12.73 -4.41 -1.33
CA ILE A 13 -13.63 -4.84 -2.41
C ILE A 13 -14.44 -3.62 -2.83
N TYR A 14 -14.54 -3.36 -4.13
CA TYR A 14 -15.35 -2.27 -4.67
C TYR A 14 -16.60 -2.81 -5.33
N PHE A 15 -17.70 -2.08 -5.17
CA PHE A 15 -18.94 -2.27 -5.92
C PHE A 15 -19.16 -1.05 -6.80
N ASN A 16 -19.24 -1.25 -8.11
CA ASN A 16 -19.52 -0.18 -9.06
C ASN A 16 -20.36 -0.72 -10.22
N ASN A 17 -21.47 -0.05 -10.57
CA ASN A 17 -22.32 -0.37 -11.73
C ASN A 17 -22.68 -1.87 -11.87
N GLY A 18 -23.13 -2.50 -10.77
CA GLY A 18 -23.51 -3.93 -10.77
C GLY A 18 -22.33 -4.90 -10.92
N LYS A 19 -21.09 -4.42 -10.72
CA LYS A 19 -19.88 -5.24 -10.71
C LYS A 19 -19.20 -5.16 -9.36
N MET A 20 -18.74 -6.31 -8.88
CA MET A 20 -17.90 -6.44 -7.71
C MET A 20 -16.47 -6.71 -8.15
N TYR A 21 -15.54 -5.92 -7.63
CA TYR A 21 -14.12 -5.96 -7.93
C TYR A 21 -13.40 -6.56 -6.71
N ILE A 22 -12.86 -7.77 -6.86
CA ILE A 22 -12.21 -8.51 -5.78
C ILE A 22 -10.69 -8.53 -6.01
N PRO A 23 -9.87 -8.03 -5.07
CA PRO A 23 -8.42 -8.09 -5.19
C PRO A 23 -7.93 -9.54 -5.22
N GLN A 24 -6.88 -9.79 -5.97
CA GLN A 24 -6.22 -11.08 -6.07
C GLN A 24 -4.76 -11.00 -5.61
N THR A 25 -4.22 -12.16 -5.23
CA THR A 25 -2.78 -12.40 -5.16
C THR A 25 -2.33 -13.04 -6.47
N ILE A 26 -1.01 -13.09 -6.70
CA ILE A 26 -0.47 -13.91 -7.77
C ILE A 26 -0.93 -15.37 -7.67
N ASN A 27 -1.11 -16.00 -8.83
CA ASN A 27 -1.52 -17.39 -8.94
C ASN A 27 -0.32 -18.27 -9.31
N MET A 28 0.30 -18.89 -8.30
CA MET A 28 1.45 -19.77 -8.46
C MET A 28 1.21 -20.97 -9.39
N ARG A 29 -0.06 -21.35 -9.63
CA ARG A 29 -0.40 -22.45 -10.56
C ARG A 29 -0.12 -22.11 -12.02
N LEU A 30 0.15 -20.84 -12.33
CA LEU A 30 0.49 -20.38 -13.68
C LEU A 30 1.97 -20.62 -14.05
N GLY A 31 2.77 -21.17 -13.14
CA GLY A 31 4.18 -21.51 -13.37
C GLY A 31 4.99 -20.30 -13.82
N ASN A 32 5.79 -20.47 -14.89
CA ASN A 32 6.63 -19.41 -15.45
C ASN A 32 5.86 -18.18 -15.99
N LYS A 33 4.53 -18.27 -16.16
CA LYS A 33 3.66 -17.17 -16.58
C LYS A 33 2.94 -16.48 -15.41
N VAL A 34 3.37 -16.73 -14.17
CA VAL A 34 2.73 -16.19 -12.96
C VAL A 34 2.61 -14.68 -13.00
N MET A 35 3.67 -13.95 -13.37
CA MET A 35 3.63 -12.48 -13.43
C MET A 35 2.80 -11.98 -14.62
N GLU A 36 2.95 -12.60 -15.79
CA GLU A 36 2.27 -12.19 -17.02
C GLU A 36 0.75 -12.42 -17.00
N LYS A 37 0.28 -13.46 -16.29
CA LYS A 37 -1.11 -13.91 -16.39
C LYS A 37 -1.94 -13.68 -15.13
N SER A 38 -1.32 -13.51 -13.96
CA SER A 38 -2.07 -13.26 -12.72
C SER A 38 -2.74 -11.89 -12.78
N PRO A 39 -4.08 -11.80 -12.77
CA PRO A 39 -4.75 -10.52 -12.71
C PRO A 39 -4.61 -9.94 -11.30
N VAL A 40 -4.58 -8.61 -11.19
CA VAL A 40 -4.61 -7.94 -9.88
C VAL A 40 -5.99 -8.06 -9.23
N TYR A 41 -7.04 -8.15 -10.04
CA TYR A 41 -8.44 -8.24 -9.60
C TYR A 41 -9.22 -9.27 -10.43
N VAL A 42 -10.28 -9.79 -9.84
CA VAL A 42 -11.35 -10.47 -10.56
C VAL A 42 -12.60 -9.60 -10.49
N VAL A 43 -13.34 -9.54 -11.60
CA VAL A 43 -14.60 -8.82 -11.71
C VAL A 43 -15.73 -9.84 -11.75
N VAL A 44 -16.66 -9.72 -10.81
CA VAL A 44 -17.92 -10.45 -10.81
C VAL A 44 -19.01 -9.49 -11.24
N ASP A 45 -19.58 -9.71 -12.43
CA ASP A 45 -20.81 -9.05 -12.85
C ASP A 45 -21.97 -9.69 -12.07
N THR A 46 -22.49 -8.97 -11.08
CA THR A 46 -23.52 -9.49 -10.16
C THR A 46 -24.91 -9.53 -10.79
N VAL A 47 -25.08 -8.92 -11.97
CA VAL A 47 -26.34 -8.94 -12.72
C VAL A 47 -26.35 -10.13 -13.67
N LYS A 48 -25.24 -10.36 -14.38
CA LYS A 48 -25.09 -11.46 -15.36
C LYS A 48 -24.59 -12.76 -14.74
N ASN A 49 -24.12 -12.73 -13.49
CA ASN A 49 -23.43 -13.83 -12.82
C ASN A 49 -22.21 -14.34 -13.60
N VAL A 50 -21.46 -13.42 -14.21
CA VAL A 50 -20.27 -13.72 -15.01
C VAL A 50 -19.01 -13.27 -14.28
N LEU A 51 -18.01 -14.15 -14.25
CA LEU A 51 -16.69 -13.86 -13.72
C LEU A 51 -15.72 -13.56 -14.87
N SER A 52 -14.96 -12.49 -14.75
CA SER A 52 -13.92 -12.12 -15.71
C SER A 52 -12.66 -11.62 -15.01
N PRO A 53 -11.46 -11.84 -15.56
CA PRO A 53 -10.25 -11.25 -15.01
C PRO A 53 -10.26 -9.73 -15.25
N PHE A 54 -9.75 -8.97 -14.29
CA PHE A 54 -9.48 -7.55 -14.53
C PHE A 54 -8.36 -7.40 -15.59
N PRO A 55 -8.39 -6.35 -16.44
CA PRO A 55 -7.42 -6.19 -17.53
C PRO A 55 -5.97 -6.13 -17.05
N ILE A 56 -5.74 -5.57 -15.86
CA ILE A 56 -4.39 -5.43 -15.30
C ILE A 56 -3.89 -6.72 -14.66
N LYS A 57 -2.63 -7.00 -14.96
CA LYS A 57 -1.82 -8.06 -14.38
C LYS A 57 -0.81 -7.49 -13.40
N PHE A 58 -0.17 -8.33 -12.61
CA PHE A 58 0.93 -7.88 -11.76
C PHE A 58 2.06 -7.32 -12.63
N PRO A 59 2.58 -6.11 -12.35
CA PRO A 59 3.73 -5.58 -13.06
C PRO A 59 4.96 -6.44 -12.77
N PRO A 60 5.96 -6.44 -13.68
CA PRO A 60 7.17 -7.25 -13.56
C PRO A 60 8.16 -6.65 -12.53
N ILE A 61 7.70 -6.41 -11.30
CA ILE A 61 8.51 -5.97 -10.15
C ILE A 61 9.56 -7.03 -9.79
N MET A 62 9.25 -8.28 -10.11
CA MET A 62 10.01 -9.48 -9.81
C MET A 62 9.90 -10.42 -11.02
N SER A 63 10.97 -11.16 -11.33
CA SER A 63 10.92 -12.17 -12.40
C SER A 63 10.08 -13.38 -11.95
N SER A 64 9.46 -14.10 -12.89
CA SER A 64 8.68 -15.31 -12.55
C SER A 64 9.50 -16.36 -11.79
N ASP A 65 10.81 -16.44 -12.04
CA ASP A 65 11.70 -17.37 -11.34
C ASP A 65 11.94 -16.92 -9.89
N ASP A 66 12.09 -15.62 -9.66
CA ASP A 66 12.30 -15.05 -8.33
C ASP A 66 11.07 -15.17 -7.42
N VAL A 67 9.85 -15.20 -7.99
CA VAL A 67 8.61 -15.43 -7.23
C VAL A 67 8.60 -16.78 -6.51
N THR A 68 9.34 -17.76 -7.03
CA THR A 68 9.42 -19.10 -6.45
C THR A 68 10.48 -19.23 -5.36
N LYS A 69 11.37 -18.23 -5.22
CA LYS A 69 12.45 -18.22 -4.23
C LYS A 69 11.91 -17.77 -2.85
N PRO A 70 12.64 -18.06 -1.76
CA PRO A 70 12.30 -17.52 -0.44
C PRO A 70 12.19 -15.99 -0.48
N SER A 71 11.10 -15.46 0.07
CA SER A 71 10.75 -14.04 0.06
C SER A 71 10.24 -13.61 1.44
N LEU A 72 10.13 -12.31 1.66
CA LEU A 72 9.48 -11.74 2.85
C LEU A 72 7.95 -11.77 2.76
N GLY A 73 7.41 -12.11 1.58
CA GLY A 73 5.99 -12.31 1.32
C GLY A 73 5.20 -11.01 1.10
N ASN A 74 5.88 -9.86 0.98
CA ASN A 74 5.26 -8.55 0.80
C ASN A 74 5.69 -7.84 -0.50
N GLU A 75 6.59 -8.43 -1.27
CA GLU A 75 7.21 -7.86 -2.47
C GLU A 75 6.18 -7.50 -3.54
N LEU A 76 5.13 -8.32 -3.65
CA LEU A 76 4.03 -8.15 -4.59
C LEU A 76 2.78 -7.56 -3.92
N SER A 77 2.91 -7.05 -2.68
CA SER A 77 1.81 -6.32 -2.06
C SER A 77 1.57 -5.00 -2.78
N TYR A 78 0.30 -4.64 -2.86
CA TYR A 78 -0.15 -3.41 -3.49
C TYR A 78 -1.35 -2.86 -2.74
N SER A 79 -1.66 -1.60 -2.97
CA SER A 79 -2.85 -0.92 -2.52
C SER A 79 -3.64 -0.40 -3.72
N CYS A 80 -4.95 -0.25 -3.56
CA CYS A 80 -5.82 0.22 -4.62
C CYS A 80 -6.92 1.12 -4.09
N CYS A 81 -7.13 2.25 -4.76
CA CYS A 81 -8.30 3.11 -4.56
C CYS A 81 -9.11 3.31 -5.85
N LEU A 82 -10.43 3.48 -5.72
CA LEU A 82 -11.31 3.95 -6.79
C LEU A 82 -11.61 5.44 -6.55
N ASN A 83 -11.32 6.29 -7.55
CA ASN A 83 -11.62 7.72 -7.47
C ASN A 83 -13.04 8.06 -7.97
N ASP A 84 -13.41 9.33 -7.90
CA ASP A 84 -14.70 9.87 -8.35
C ASP A 84 -14.85 9.96 -9.88
N LYS A 85 -13.78 9.68 -10.64
CA LYS A 85 -13.76 9.61 -12.11
C LYS A 85 -13.89 8.18 -12.62
N ASP A 86 -14.28 7.23 -11.77
CA ASP A 86 -14.33 5.79 -12.07
C ASP A 86 -12.98 5.23 -12.53
N GLN A 87 -11.88 5.71 -11.93
CA GLN A 87 -10.54 5.22 -12.21
C GLN A 87 -9.99 4.47 -10.99
N PHE A 88 -9.52 3.25 -11.23
CA PHE A 88 -8.72 2.52 -10.26
C PHE A 88 -7.29 3.01 -10.28
N VAL A 89 -6.72 3.25 -9.10
CA VAL A 89 -5.33 3.67 -8.94
C VAL A 89 -4.62 2.62 -8.09
N PHE A 90 -3.68 1.90 -8.71
CA PHE A 90 -2.88 0.85 -8.07
C PHE A 90 -1.50 1.38 -7.71
N SER A 91 -1.07 1.09 -6.48
CA SER A 91 0.27 1.39 -5.98
C SER A 91 0.89 0.10 -5.44
N PHE A 92 1.93 -0.41 -6.11
CA PHE A 92 2.70 -1.55 -5.62
C PHE A 92 3.78 -1.08 -4.64
N PHE A 93 4.08 -1.89 -3.63
CA PHE A 93 4.96 -1.47 -2.54
C PHE A 93 6.42 -1.36 -3.00
N PHE A 94 6.83 -2.13 -4.00
CA PHE A 94 8.19 -2.15 -4.52
C PHE A 94 8.30 -1.55 -5.93
N ASP A 95 7.35 -0.68 -6.30
CA ASP A 95 7.36 0.04 -7.58
C ASP A 95 7.22 1.55 -7.34
N GLU A 96 8.06 2.35 -8.01
CA GLU A 96 7.94 3.82 -7.99
C GLU A 96 6.70 4.29 -8.75
N ASP A 97 6.23 3.48 -9.70
CA ASP A 97 5.12 3.84 -10.56
C ASP A 97 3.77 3.46 -9.93
N ILE A 98 2.76 4.26 -10.26
CA ILE A 98 1.36 3.92 -10.04
C ILE A 98 0.70 3.60 -11.38
N TYR A 99 -0.39 2.82 -11.33
CA TYR A 99 -1.13 2.39 -12.50
C TYR A 99 -2.57 2.87 -12.37
N VAL A 100 -3.02 3.69 -13.32
CA VAL A 100 -4.36 4.27 -13.35
C VAL A 100 -5.15 3.57 -14.45
N VAL A 101 -6.33 3.05 -14.12
CA VAL A 101 -7.21 2.32 -15.05
C VAL A 101 -8.58 2.94 -15.05
N SER A 102 -8.97 3.49 -16.19
CA SER A 102 -10.31 4.01 -16.41
C SER A 102 -11.30 2.86 -16.62
N LEU A 103 -12.40 2.86 -15.88
CA LEU A 103 -13.48 1.89 -16.08
C LEU A 103 -14.37 2.22 -17.29
N GLN A 104 -14.28 3.44 -17.83
CA GLN A 104 -15.13 3.89 -18.93
C GLN A 104 -14.66 3.33 -20.28
N ASP A 105 -13.37 3.43 -20.55
CA ASP A 105 -12.74 3.05 -21.83
C ASP A 105 -11.69 1.94 -21.68
N GLY A 106 -11.33 1.56 -20.44
CA GLY A 106 -10.29 0.58 -20.17
C GLY A 106 -8.87 1.10 -20.35
N GLU A 107 -8.69 2.41 -20.56
CA GLU A 107 -7.36 3.02 -20.73
C GLU A 107 -6.51 2.82 -19.46
N MET A 108 -5.25 2.41 -19.65
CA MET A 108 -4.25 2.34 -18.58
C MET A 108 -3.19 3.41 -18.78
N LYS A 109 -2.86 4.13 -17.70
CA LYS A 109 -1.68 4.99 -17.61
C LYS A 109 -0.74 4.49 -16.52
N LYS A 110 0.56 4.44 -16.85
CA LYS A 110 1.64 4.23 -15.90
C LYS A 110 2.24 5.60 -15.58
N ILE A 111 2.26 5.99 -14.31
CA ILE A 111 2.71 7.32 -13.88
C ILE A 111 3.79 7.16 -12.82
N LYS A 112 4.93 7.82 -13.02
CA LYS A 112 6.05 7.77 -12.08
C LYS A 112 5.82 8.69 -10.89
N VAL A 113 5.76 8.12 -9.68
CA VAL A 113 5.43 8.86 -8.45
C VAL A 113 6.45 8.52 -7.36
N LYS A 114 7.61 9.15 -7.44
CA LYS A 114 8.76 8.84 -6.58
C LYS A 114 8.74 9.63 -5.27
N SER A 115 8.94 8.95 -4.14
CA SER A 115 9.20 9.58 -2.83
C SER A 115 10.58 10.23 -2.81
N ARG A 116 10.70 11.39 -2.14
CA ARG A 116 12.02 12.01 -1.93
C ARG A 116 12.91 11.28 -0.91
N TYR A 117 12.35 10.34 -0.16
CA TYR A 117 13.07 9.59 0.87
C TYR A 117 13.45 8.17 0.44
N ILE A 118 13.10 7.76 -0.78
CA ILE A 118 13.49 6.45 -1.35
C ILE A 118 14.34 6.67 -2.60
N ASP A 119 15.61 6.26 -2.54
CA ASP A 119 16.48 6.26 -3.72
C ASP A 119 16.05 5.18 -4.72
N LYS A 120 15.83 3.95 -4.22
CA LYS A 120 15.27 2.82 -4.97
C LYS A 120 14.59 1.85 -4.01
N PRO A 121 13.37 1.34 -4.31
CA PRO A 121 12.80 0.22 -3.57
C PRO A 121 13.72 -1.01 -3.69
N ALA A 122 14.04 -1.66 -2.58
CA ALA A 122 14.97 -2.78 -2.56
C ALA A 122 14.26 -4.06 -2.12
N ILE A 123 14.14 -5.03 -3.02
CA ILE A 123 13.76 -6.39 -2.65
C ILE A 123 14.98 -7.07 -2.04
N LYS A 124 14.81 -7.72 -0.88
CA LYS A 124 15.92 -8.37 -0.19
C LYS A 124 16.19 -9.74 -0.80
N GLU A 125 17.35 -9.89 -1.42
CA GLU A 125 17.86 -11.19 -1.84
C GLU A 125 18.21 -12.04 -0.61
N ASN A 126 17.85 -13.33 -0.64
CA ASN A 126 18.10 -14.29 0.44
C ASN A 126 17.63 -13.77 1.81
N PRO A 127 16.31 -13.56 1.99
CA PRO A 127 15.79 -13.07 3.26
C PRO A 127 16.06 -14.06 4.40
N PRO A 128 16.12 -13.57 5.66
CA PRO A 128 16.17 -14.45 6.82
C PRO A 128 15.03 -15.46 6.79
N GLN A 129 15.34 -16.71 7.11
CA GLN A 129 14.35 -17.80 7.11
C GLN A 129 13.65 -17.94 8.47
N ASP A 130 14.22 -17.37 9.53
CA ASP A 130 13.57 -17.29 10.83
C ASP A 130 12.54 -16.14 10.84
N PHE A 131 11.46 -16.35 11.59
CA PHE A 131 10.33 -15.43 11.61
C PHE A 131 10.70 -14.03 12.11
N ASP A 132 11.53 -13.94 13.15
CA ASP A 132 11.89 -12.68 13.80
C ASP A 132 12.79 -11.84 12.88
N GLY A 133 13.80 -12.46 12.27
CA GLY A 133 14.66 -11.86 11.25
C GLY A 133 13.89 -11.43 10.00
N ALA A 134 12.90 -12.20 9.55
CA ALA A 134 12.03 -11.82 8.44
C ALA A 134 11.16 -10.58 8.78
N MET A 135 10.63 -10.49 10.00
CA MET A 135 9.87 -9.32 10.46
C MET A 135 10.74 -8.08 10.64
N LYS A 136 11.97 -8.24 11.16
CA LYS A 136 12.97 -7.16 11.23
C LYS A 136 13.28 -6.64 9.83
N ALA A 137 13.69 -7.52 8.92
CA ALA A 137 14.00 -7.15 7.54
C ALA A 137 12.82 -6.48 6.84
N SER A 138 11.60 -7.02 6.99
CA SER A 138 10.38 -6.43 6.43
C SER A 138 10.08 -5.02 6.95
N SER A 139 10.56 -4.67 8.14
CA SER A 139 10.33 -3.37 8.76
C SER A 139 11.45 -2.36 8.49
N GLU A 140 12.65 -2.82 8.14
CA GLU A 140 13.83 -1.99 7.83
C GLU A 140 13.91 -1.57 6.36
N ILE A 141 13.34 -2.37 5.46
CA ILE A 141 13.44 -2.13 4.02
C ILE A 141 12.55 -0.96 3.59
N PRO A 142 13.09 0.03 2.85
CA PRO A 142 12.30 1.11 2.29
C PRO A 142 11.37 0.59 1.19
N CYS A 143 10.09 0.92 1.27
CA CYS A 143 9.10 0.56 0.27
C CYS A 143 7.90 1.53 0.34
N TYR A 144 7.11 1.58 -0.72
CA TYR A 144 5.80 2.25 -0.68
C TYR A 144 4.80 1.42 0.13
N GLY A 145 3.67 2.04 0.46
CA GLY A 145 2.59 1.44 1.21
C GLY A 145 1.23 1.75 0.60
N ASN A 146 0.26 1.97 1.48
CA ASN A 146 -1.12 2.24 1.10
C ASN A 146 -1.23 3.50 0.23
N LEU A 147 -2.14 3.47 -0.75
CA LEU A 147 -2.53 4.63 -1.54
C LEU A 147 -4.03 4.80 -1.37
N ILE A 148 -4.42 5.94 -0.81
CA ILE A 148 -5.83 6.25 -0.51
C ILE A 148 -6.24 7.55 -1.20
N TYR A 149 -7.49 7.59 -1.65
CA TYR A 149 -8.08 8.77 -2.26
C TYR A 149 -8.89 9.57 -1.23
N ASP A 150 -8.62 10.87 -1.15
CA ASP A 150 -9.35 11.83 -0.35
C ASP A 150 -10.37 12.57 -1.21
N LYS A 151 -11.58 12.02 -1.29
CA LYS A 151 -12.68 12.59 -2.08
C LYS A 151 -13.11 14.01 -1.67
N TYR A 152 -12.76 14.46 -0.46
CA TYR A 152 -13.17 15.79 0.02
C TYR A 152 -12.21 16.88 -0.44
N ARG A 153 -10.94 16.52 -0.65
CA ARG A 153 -9.86 17.44 -1.04
C ARG A 153 -9.32 17.16 -2.44
N LYS A 154 -9.78 16.06 -3.06
CA LYS A 154 -9.38 15.57 -4.37
C LYS A 154 -7.87 15.38 -4.49
N VAL A 155 -7.30 14.71 -3.50
CA VAL A 155 -5.88 14.36 -3.45
C VAL A 155 -5.71 12.89 -3.12
N TYR A 156 -4.52 12.35 -3.38
CA TYR A 156 -4.15 11.00 -2.95
C TYR A 156 -3.08 11.08 -1.87
N TYR A 157 -3.18 10.21 -0.87
CA TYR A 157 -2.13 10.00 0.11
C TYR A 157 -1.45 8.66 -0.17
N ARG A 158 -0.19 8.69 -0.58
CA ARG A 158 0.64 7.50 -0.79
C ARG A 158 1.62 7.38 0.37
N PHE A 159 1.44 6.35 1.19
CA PHE A 159 2.31 6.07 2.33
C PHE A 159 3.64 5.52 1.83
N VAL A 160 4.71 5.85 2.55
CA VAL A 160 6.08 5.47 2.21
C VAL A 160 6.76 5.04 3.50
N TYR A 161 7.20 3.80 3.55
CA TYR A 161 8.00 3.27 4.66
C TYR A 161 9.46 3.56 4.40
N LEU A 162 10.09 4.25 5.34
CA LEU A 162 11.47 4.69 5.20
C LEU A 162 12.42 3.57 5.61
N LYS A 163 13.66 3.65 5.11
CA LYS A 163 14.73 2.78 5.62
C LYS A 163 14.89 3.04 7.12
N ALA A 164 14.87 1.98 7.89
CA ALA A 164 14.99 2.04 9.34
C ALA A 164 16.06 1.07 9.83
N ASP A 165 16.67 1.42 10.96
CA ASP A 165 17.49 0.52 11.76
C ASP A 165 16.70 0.14 13.01
N LEU A 166 16.58 -1.17 13.23
CA LEU A 166 15.88 -1.78 14.36
C LEU A 166 16.85 -2.57 15.27
N ASP A 167 18.15 -2.33 15.18
CA ASP A 167 19.12 -2.92 16.10
C ASP A 167 18.80 -2.54 17.56
N GLY A 168 18.81 -3.54 18.44
CA GLY A 168 18.41 -3.39 19.84
C GLY A 168 16.89 -3.36 20.09
N GLU A 169 16.08 -3.33 19.04
CA GLU A 169 14.63 -3.45 19.17
C GLU A 169 14.18 -4.89 19.45
N LYS A 170 12.97 -5.02 19.99
CA LYS A 170 12.34 -6.31 20.28
C LYS A 170 10.92 -6.32 19.73
N ASN A 171 10.40 -7.53 19.50
CA ASN A 171 9.03 -7.76 19.05
C ASN A 171 8.76 -7.11 17.68
N TYR A 172 9.53 -7.54 16.67
CA TYR A 172 9.44 -6.99 15.32
C TYR A 172 8.07 -7.20 14.68
N LEU A 173 7.33 -8.24 15.07
CA LEU A 173 5.95 -8.45 14.64
C LEU A 173 5.07 -7.26 15.04
N ASN A 174 5.14 -6.82 16.30
CA ASN A 174 4.38 -5.65 16.75
C ASN A 174 4.83 -4.37 16.04
N ILE A 175 6.14 -4.16 15.86
CA ILE A 175 6.65 -3.00 15.09
C ILE A 175 6.05 -3.01 13.69
N TRP A 176 6.04 -4.15 13.03
CA TRP A 176 5.50 -4.29 11.69
C TRP A 176 3.98 -4.06 11.63
N GLN A 177 3.22 -4.68 12.54
CA GLN A 177 1.76 -4.55 12.62
C GLN A 177 1.31 -3.11 12.94
N TYR A 178 2.06 -2.42 13.79
CA TYR A 178 1.78 -1.04 14.20
C TYR A 178 2.30 0.02 13.21
N GLY A 179 2.64 -0.37 11.97
CA GLY A 179 2.95 0.59 10.91
C GLY A 179 4.43 0.96 10.77
N ARG A 180 5.32 0.08 11.26
CA ARG A 180 6.78 0.23 11.26
C ARG A 180 7.27 1.42 12.11
N LYS A 181 8.59 1.58 12.16
CA LYS A 181 9.24 2.65 12.94
C LYS A 181 9.01 4.03 12.33
N SER A 182 9.33 4.20 11.04
CA SER A 182 9.37 5.51 10.37
C SER A 182 8.68 5.45 9.01
N PHE A 183 7.81 6.42 8.75
CA PHE A 183 7.11 6.56 7.47
C PHE A 183 6.90 8.03 7.09
N SER A 184 6.71 8.28 5.80
CA SER A 184 6.19 9.53 5.26
C SER A 184 4.87 9.29 4.51
N ILE A 185 4.14 10.37 4.25
CA ILE A 185 2.97 10.36 3.38
C ILE A 185 3.21 11.37 2.27
N MET A 186 3.28 10.88 1.03
CA MET A 186 3.24 11.69 -0.18
C MET A 186 1.81 12.16 -0.43
N ILE A 187 1.68 13.36 -0.97
CA ILE A 187 0.42 14.00 -1.32
C ILE A 187 0.44 14.23 -2.83
N LEU A 188 -0.51 13.66 -3.54
CA LEU A 188 -0.65 13.80 -4.99
C LEU A 188 -1.90 14.60 -5.31
N ASN A 189 -1.83 15.50 -6.30
CA ASN A 189 -3.03 16.16 -6.83
C ASN A 189 -3.88 15.19 -7.71
N GLU A 190 -4.95 15.69 -8.30
CA GLU A 190 -5.82 14.90 -9.19
C GLU A 190 -5.11 14.37 -10.44
N ASP A 191 -4.05 15.05 -10.89
CA ASP A 191 -3.24 14.72 -12.06
C ASP A 191 -2.03 13.84 -11.69
N PHE A 192 -1.96 13.40 -10.43
CA PHE A 192 -0.92 12.55 -9.84
C PHE A 192 0.47 13.20 -9.69
N ASP A 193 0.56 14.53 -9.79
CA ASP A 193 1.77 15.26 -9.44
C ASP A 193 1.99 15.26 -7.92
N VAL A 194 3.25 15.10 -7.51
CA VAL A 194 3.64 15.17 -6.10
C VAL A 194 3.63 16.64 -5.65
N ILE A 195 2.62 17.02 -4.86
CA ILE A 195 2.47 18.38 -4.31
C ILE A 195 3.02 18.52 -2.90
N GLY A 196 3.36 17.42 -2.24
CA GLY A 196 3.98 17.44 -0.92
C GLY A 196 4.34 16.05 -0.41
N GLU A 197 5.15 16.01 0.64
CA GLU A 197 5.44 14.76 1.35
C GLU A 197 5.81 15.06 2.81
N THR A 198 5.12 14.47 3.78
CA THR A 198 5.38 14.75 5.21
C THR A 198 5.93 13.52 5.88
N ARG A 199 7.12 13.62 6.51
CA ARG A 199 7.66 12.57 7.39
C ARG A 199 7.03 12.68 8.77
N PHE A 200 6.69 11.53 9.34
CA PHE A 200 6.10 11.43 10.68
C PHE A 200 7.15 11.03 11.71
N SER A 201 6.89 11.35 12.97
CA SER A 201 7.75 10.98 14.09
C SER A 201 7.74 9.48 14.32
N ASP A 202 8.90 8.94 14.66
CA ASP A 202 9.07 7.51 14.87
C ASP A 202 8.16 7.01 16.00
N PHE A 203 7.63 5.79 15.83
CA PHE A 203 6.85 5.07 16.85
C PHE A 203 5.66 5.85 17.46
N THR A 204 5.15 6.86 16.75
CA THR A 204 4.09 7.74 17.26
C THR A 204 2.73 7.36 16.69
N TYR A 205 2.68 7.08 15.38
CA TYR A 205 1.46 6.85 14.62
C TYR A 205 1.44 5.45 14.00
N ILE A 206 0.24 4.90 13.81
CA ILE A 206 0.03 3.64 13.10
C ILE A 206 -0.36 3.95 11.65
N SER A 207 0.58 3.75 10.72
CA SER A 207 0.37 4.04 9.29
C SER A 207 -0.76 3.21 8.65
N THR A 208 -1.02 2.02 9.16
CA THR A 208 -2.01 1.07 8.64
C THR A 208 -3.42 1.33 9.18
N LEU A 209 -3.54 2.11 10.26
CA LEU A 209 -4.81 2.42 10.92
C LEU A 209 -5.15 3.89 10.73
N HIS A 210 -5.86 4.16 9.63
CA HIS A 210 -6.20 5.50 9.20
C HIS A 210 -7.58 5.55 8.52
N TYR A 211 -8.15 6.75 8.42
CA TYR A 211 -9.35 6.99 7.62
C TYR A 211 -9.41 8.44 7.14
N ILE A 212 -10.21 8.68 6.09
CA ILE A 212 -10.49 10.01 5.56
C ILE A 212 -11.81 10.53 6.13
N GLY A 213 -11.73 11.64 6.86
CA GLY A 213 -12.89 12.42 7.29
C GLY A 213 -13.12 13.64 6.41
N LYS A 214 -14.32 14.22 6.51
CA LYS A 214 -14.70 15.48 5.83
C LYS A 214 -13.72 16.63 6.12
N ASP A 215 -13.06 16.60 7.27
CA ASP A 215 -12.21 17.68 7.79
C ASP A 215 -10.71 17.34 7.92
N GLY A 216 -10.29 16.09 7.73
CA GLY A 216 -8.88 15.74 7.57
C GLY A 216 -8.60 14.27 7.27
N LEU A 217 -7.32 13.95 7.13
CA LEU A 217 -6.81 12.57 7.24
C LEU A 217 -6.63 12.25 8.72
N TYR A 218 -7.14 11.12 9.18
CA TYR A 218 -6.98 10.66 10.55
C TYR A 218 -5.99 9.51 10.60
N LEU A 219 -4.95 9.64 11.43
CA LEU A 219 -4.01 8.56 11.73
C LEU A 219 -4.13 8.19 13.20
N SER A 220 -4.11 6.90 13.52
CA SER A 220 -4.09 6.49 14.92
C SER A 220 -2.76 6.87 15.57
N ASP A 221 -2.80 7.44 16.78
CA ASP A 221 -1.61 7.69 17.61
C ASP A 221 -1.45 6.64 18.72
N SER A 222 -2.16 5.52 18.62
CA SER A 222 -2.14 4.41 19.57
C SER A 222 -0.99 3.42 19.30
N HIS A 223 0.16 3.90 18.79
CA HIS A 223 1.33 3.04 18.63
C HIS A 223 1.82 2.58 20.02
N TYR A 224 2.08 1.28 20.24
CA TYR A 224 2.38 0.74 21.58
C TYR A 224 3.63 1.33 22.25
N LYS A 225 4.58 1.85 21.45
CA LYS A 225 5.77 2.59 21.88
C LYS A 225 5.54 4.11 22.06
N ASN A 226 4.38 4.65 21.72
CA ASN A 226 4.05 6.05 21.96
C ASN A 226 3.87 6.25 23.48
N PRO A 227 4.56 7.22 24.12
CA PRO A 227 4.43 7.45 25.57
C PRO A 227 3.00 7.73 26.04
N SER A 228 2.13 8.19 25.14
CA SER A 228 0.73 8.47 25.43
C SER A 228 -0.19 7.26 25.20
N PHE A 229 0.33 6.09 24.80
CA PHE A 229 -0.47 4.91 24.49
C PHE A 229 -1.34 4.47 25.68
N ASP A 230 -2.59 4.12 25.37
CA ASP A 230 -3.57 3.59 26.32
C ASP A 230 -4.40 2.55 25.57
N GLU A 231 -4.26 1.29 25.95
CA GLU A 231 -4.93 0.15 25.28
C GLU A 231 -6.46 0.24 25.36
N ASN A 232 -7.00 0.97 26.34
CA ASN A 232 -8.44 1.17 26.52
C ASN A 232 -8.98 2.36 25.69
N LYS A 233 -8.12 3.04 24.91
CA LYS A 233 -8.51 4.20 24.11
C LYS A 233 -8.04 4.06 22.67
N LEU A 234 -9.01 3.92 21.77
CA LEU A 234 -8.77 4.10 20.34
C LEU A 234 -8.74 5.60 20.02
N ARG A 235 -7.57 6.12 19.65
CA ARG A 235 -7.34 7.54 19.38
C ARG A 235 -6.86 7.77 17.96
N PHE A 236 -7.27 8.91 17.41
CA PHE A 236 -6.83 9.39 16.11
C PHE A 236 -6.46 10.86 16.18
N ARG A 237 -5.42 11.24 15.45
CA ARG A 237 -5.04 12.63 15.20
C ARG A 237 -5.48 13.02 13.81
N ARG A 238 -6.14 14.18 13.73
CA ARG A 238 -6.56 14.79 12.48
C ARG A 238 -5.43 15.63 11.88
N PHE A 239 -5.05 15.30 10.67
CA PHE A 239 -4.13 16.05 9.82
C PHE A 239 -4.93 16.83 8.77
N LYS A 240 -4.70 18.14 8.73
CA LYS A 240 -5.28 19.02 7.72
C LYS A 240 -4.26 19.24 6.61
N LEU A 241 -4.73 19.16 5.37
CA LEU A 241 -3.96 19.62 4.23
C LEU A 241 -3.86 21.14 4.27
N VAL A 242 -2.63 21.67 4.23
CA VAL A 242 -2.36 23.11 4.21
C VAL A 242 -1.43 23.43 3.05
N HIS A 243 -1.68 24.54 2.36
CA HIS A 243 -0.76 25.04 1.34
C HIS A 243 0.33 25.87 2.01
N TYR A 244 1.59 25.47 1.81
CA TYR A 244 2.74 26.30 2.18
C TYR A 244 3.17 27.10 0.96
N ASN A 245 2.87 28.39 0.93
CA ASN A 245 3.58 29.30 0.05
C ASN A 245 5.00 29.44 0.62
N LYS A 246 5.98 28.81 -0.02
CA LYS A 246 7.38 29.17 0.20
C LYS A 246 7.53 30.64 -0.22
N LYS A 247 7.74 31.51 0.76
CA LYS A 247 8.33 32.83 0.50
C LYS A 247 9.80 32.65 0.14
#